data_AF-A0A4Q7M0J0-F1
#
_entry.id   AF-A0A4Q7M0J0-F1
#
_cell.length_a   1.000
_cell.length_b   1.000
_cell.length_c   1.000
_cell.angle_alpha   90.00
_cell.angle_beta   90.00
_cell.angle_gamma   90.00
#
_symmetry.space_group_name_H-M   'P 1'
#
loop_
_entity.id
_entity.type
_entity.pdbx_description
1 polymer ?
#
loop_
_entity_poly.entity_id
_entity_poly.type
_entity_poly.pdbx_seq_one_letter_code
_entity_poly.pdbx_strand_id
1 'polypeptide(L)'
;MSCMAPHDTPTADTSPTPEAVPIRDEMIRLGQFLKLAGLADSGNEARDLIADGEVSVNGEVETRRGRQLAKGDVVTAADPQGARSAVVA
;
A
#
# COMPACT_ATOMS: atom_id res chain seq x y z
N MET A 1 41.10 -9.03 2.46
CA MET A 1 40.21 -9.09 3.65
C MET A 1 39.74 -7.66 3.89
N SER A 2 38.55 -7.18 3.58
CA SER A 2 37.29 -7.75 3.12
C SER A 2 36.81 -6.89 1.95
N CYS A 3 36.55 -7.50 0.81
CA CYS A 3 35.84 -6.88 -0.29
C CYS A 3 34.38 -6.69 0.15
N MET A 4 34.04 -5.49 0.62
CA MET A 4 32.67 -5.10 0.87
C MET A 4 32.05 -4.73 -0.49
N ALA A 5 31.13 -5.55 -0.97
CA ALA A 5 30.39 -5.27 -2.19
C ALA A 5 29.57 -3.97 -2.03
N PRO A 6 29.63 -3.02 -2.98
CA PRO A 6 28.56 -2.05 -3.11
C PRO A 6 27.33 -2.80 -3.62
N HIS A 7 26.30 -2.95 -2.79
CA HIS A 7 24.98 -3.31 -3.29
C HIS A 7 24.38 -2.06 -3.94
N ASP A 8 24.86 -1.78 -5.15
CA ASP A 8 24.11 -0.98 -6.10
C ASP A 8 22.98 -1.87 -6.62
N THR A 9 21.74 -1.53 -6.27
CA THR A 9 20.57 -2.00 -7.02
C THR A 9 20.05 -0.78 -7.80
N PRO A 10 20.32 -0.68 -9.11
CA PRO A 10 19.72 0.35 -9.96
C PRO A 10 18.54 -0.26 -10.71
N THR A 11 17.28 0.13 -10.44
CA THR A 11 16.05 -0.04 -11.28
C THR A 11 14.87 0.53 -10.46
N ALA A 12 14.00 1.45 -10.86
CA ALA A 12 13.70 2.11 -12.12
C ALA A 12 13.07 3.49 -11.83
N ASP A 13 13.24 4.41 -12.78
CA ASP A 13 12.31 5.50 -13.05
C ASP A 13 10.88 4.93 -13.21
N THR A 14 9.90 5.45 -12.47
CA THR A 14 8.50 5.48 -12.93
C THR A 14 7.81 6.59 -12.14
N SER A 15 7.44 7.66 -12.84
CA SER A 15 6.44 8.66 -12.43
C SER A 15 5.41 8.06 -11.44
N PRO A 16 5.04 8.72 -10.33
CA PRO A 16 4.11 8.16 -9.35
C PRO A 16 2.70 8.08 -9.94
N THR A 17 2.52 7.10 -10.81
CA THR A 17 1.24 6.69 -11.37
C THR A 17 0.77 5.62 -10.39
N PRO A 18 -0.35 5.86 -9.68
CA PRO A 18 -0.79 4.95 -8.63
C PRO A 18 -0.96 3.54 -9.22
N GLU A 19 -0.30 2.56 -8.61
CA GLU A 19 -0.25 1.21 -9.14
C GLU A 19 -1.66 0.61 -9.10
N ALA A 20 -2.14 0.14 -10.26
CA ALA A 20 -3.46 -0.46 -10.37
C ALA A 20 -3.37 -1.94 -9.97
N VAL A 21 -3.98 -2.26 -8.83
CA VAL A 21 -3.85 -3.54 -8.15
C VAL A 21 -5.09 -4.40 -8.44
N PRO A 22 -4.97 -5.46 -9.27
CA PRO A 22 -6.12 -6.27 -9.66
C PRO A 22 -6.61 -7.12 -8.49
N ILE A 23 -7.90 -6.99 -8.16
CA ILE A 23 -8.55 -7.83 -7.15
C ILE A 23 -9.31 -8.98 -7.80
N ARG A 24 -9.28 -10.14 -7.12
CA ARG A 24 -9.95 -11.37 -7.58
C ARG A 24 -11.47 -11.32 -7.39
N ASP A 25 -11.89 -10.64 -6.34
CA ASP A 25 -13.29 -10.48 -5.94
C ASP A 25 -13.84 -9.13 -6.42
N GLU A 26 -15.15 -8.91 -6.26
CA GLU A 26 -15.77 -7.60 -6.53
C GLU A 26 -15.49 -6.57 -5.42
N MET A 27 -15.15 -7.06 -4.23
CA MET A 27 -14.74 -6.27 -3.07
C MET A 27 -13.57 -6.92 -2.35
N ILE A 28 -12.64 -6.11 -1.85
CA ILE A 28 -11.51 -6.55 -1.01
C ILE A 28 -11.54 -5.81 0.33
N ARG A 29 -11.00 -6.41 1.40
CA ARG A 29 -10.85 -5.71 2.68
C ARG A 29 -9.63 -4.81 2.67
N LEU A 30 -9.72 -3.63 3.28
CA LEU A 30 -8.62 -2.65 3.37
C LEU A 30 -7.30 -3.28 3.80
N GLY A 31 -7.29 -4.00 4.93
CA GLY A 31 -6.06 -4.63 5.43
C GLY A 31 -5.49 -5.72 4.50
N GLN A 32 -6.34 -6.39 3.72
CA GLN A 32 -5.88 -7.37 2.73
C GLN A 32 -5.35 -6.67 1.47
N PHE A 33 -6.01 -5.60 1.05
CA PHE A 33 -5.58 -4.78 -0.08
C PHE A 33 -4.22 -4.15 0.18
N LEU A 34 -3.98 -3.57 1.37
CA LEU A 34 -2.68 -2.98 1.71
C LEU A 34 -1.52 -3.96 1.48
N LYS A 35 -1.70 -5.21 1.92
CA LYS A 35 -0.72 -6.28 1.70
C LYS A 35 -0.60 -6.65 0.21
N LEU A 36 -1.72 -6.75 -0.49
CA LEU A 36 -1.75 -7.17 -1.90
C LEU A 36 -1.14 -6.09 -2.82
N ALA A 37 -1.36 -4.82 -2.48
CA ALA A 37 -0.84 -3.63 -3.15
C ALA A 37 0.62 -3.30 -2.79
N GLY A 38 1.25 -4.02 -1.86
CA GLY A 38 2.59 -3.68 -1.37
C GLY A 38 2.67 -2.35 -0.62
N LEU A 39 1.53 -1.87 -0.09
CA LEU A 39 1.44 -0.69 0.77
C LEU A 39 1.81 -1.02 2.24
N ALA A 40 1.79 -2.30 2.60
CA ALA A 40 2.28 -2.79 3.88
C ALA A 40 3.03 -4.11 3.67
N ASP A 41 4.20 -4.26 4.28
CA ASP A 41 5.03 -5.47 4.19
C ASP A 41 4.40 -6.62 4.99
N SER A 42 3.64 -6.30 6.04
CA SER A 42 2.99 -7.30 6.89
C SER A 42 1.55 -6.96 7.27
N GLY A 43 0.78 -7.97 7.66
CA GLY A 43 -0.58 -7.78 8.16
C GLY A 43 -0.66 -7.04 9.50
N ASN A 44 0.43 -7.00 10.27
CA ASN A 44 0.52 -6.22 11.51
C ASN A 44 0.71 -4.74 11.17
N GLU A 45 1.67 -4.43 10.30
CA GLU A 45 1.91 -3.07 9.80
C GLU A 45 0.68 -2.49 9.13
N ALA A 46 0.00 -3.26 8.27
CA ALA A 46 -1.29 -2.85 7.69
C ALA A 46 -2.32 -2.50 8.77
N ARG A 47 -2.28 -3.18 9.93
CA ARG A 47 -3.19 -2.93 11.04
C ARG A 47 -2.83 -1.66 11.78
N ASP A 48 -1.54 -1.41 11.97
CA ASP A 48 -1.01 -0.25 12.68
C ASP A 48 -1.23 1.02 11.85
N LEU A 49 -0.90 1.02 10.55
CA LEU A 49 -1.17 2.12 9.62
C LEU A 49 -2.65 2.54 9.61
N ILE A 50 -3.56 1.54 9.61
CA ILE A 50 -5.00 1.80 9.67
C ILE A 50 -5.38 2.35 11.05
N ALA A 51 -4.88 1.76 12.13
CA ALA A 51 -5.21 2.21 13.49
C ALA A 51 -4.73 3.65 13.77
N ASP A 52 -3.58 4.01 13.22
CA ASP A 52 -2.94 5.32 13.33
C ASP A 52 -3.56 6.35 12.39
N GLY A 53 -4.43 5.92 11.46
CA GLY A 53 -5.10 6.81 10.50
C GLY A 53 -4.17 7.29 9.39
N GLU A 54 -3.10 6.55 9.12
CA GLU A 54 -2.18 6.82 8.01
C GLU A 54 -2.72 6.28 6.67
N VAL A 55 -3.91 5.67 6.68
CA VAL A 55 -4.56 5.13 5.50
C VAL A 55 -5.77 5.97 5.11
N SER A 56 -5.82 6.37 3.84
CA SER A 56 -6.92 7.15 3.25
C SER A 56 -7.48 6.44 2.02
N VAL A 57 -8.80 6.36 1.94
CA VAL A 57 -9.54 5.78 0.81
C VAL A 57 -10.28 6.91 0.11
N ASN A 58 -9.96 7.16 -1.15
CA ASN A 58 -10.52 8.23 -1.97
C ASN A 58 -10.40 9.63 -1.30
N GLY A 59 -9.33 9.83 -0.52
CA GLY A 59 -9.09 11.06 0.24
C GLY A 59 -9.74 11.11 1.63
N GLU A 60 -10.54 10.12 2.02
CA GLU A 60 -11.07 9.99 3.40
C GLU A 60 -10.18 9.08 4.24
N VAL A 61 -9.68 9.59 5.36
CA VAL A 61 -8.93 8.79 6.33
C VAL A 61 -9.82 7.67 6.87
N GLU A 62 -9.38 6.43 6.70
CA GLU A 62 -10.13 5.24 7.10
C GLU A 62 -9.33 4.45 8.14
N THR A 63 -9.86 4.41 9.36
CA THR A 63 -9.26 3.69 10.50
C THR A 63 -9.88 2.32 10.74
N ARG A 64 -10.81 1.89 9.87
CA ARG A 64 -11.48 0.59 10.00
C ARG A 64 -10.84 -0.43 9.07
N ARG A 65 -10.08 -1.35 9.66
CA ARG A 65 -9.49 -2.51 8.94
C ARG A 65 -10.51 -3.37 8.17
N GLY A 66 -11.75 -3.36 8.64
CA GLY A 66 -12.87 -4.10 8.05
C GLY A 66 -13.56 -3.38 6.90
N ARG A 67 -13.09 -2.18 6.51
CA ARG A 67 -13.65 -1.47 5.37
C ARG A 67 -13.48 -2.32 4.12
N GLN A 68 -14.57 -2.43 3.37
CA GLN A 68 -14.57 -3.04 2.05
C GLN A 68 -14.27 -1.96 1.03
N LEU A 69 -13.34 -2.28 0.13
CA LEU A 69 -12.95 -1.48 -1.02
C LEU A 69 -13.51 -2.14 -2.27
N ALA A 70 -14.06 -1.31 -3.15
CA ALA A 70 -14.53 -1.71 -4.47
C ALA A 70 -13.52 -1.33 -5.55
N LYS A 71 -13.70 -1.91 -6.74
CA LYS A 71 -12.91 -1.52 -7.92
C LYS A 71 -13.10 -0.05 -8.24
N GLY A 72 -11.99 0.65 -8.50
CA GLY A 72 -11.93 2.09 -8.66
C GLY A 72 -11.59 2.86 -7.38
N ASP A 73 -11.61 2.21 -6.21
CA ASP A 73 -11.21 2.89 -4.98
C ASP A 73 -9.69 3.14 -4.97
N VAL A 74 -9.31 4.37 -4.64
CA VAL A 74 -7.91 4.77 -4.50
C VAL A 74 -7.55 4.71 -3.03
N VAL A 75 -6.59 3.87 -2.67
CA VAL A 75 -6.08 3.76 -1.31
C VAL A 75 -4.70 4.37 -1.25
N THR A 76 -4.49 5.27 -0.30
CA THR A 76 -3.19 5.87 0.01
C THR A 76 -2.81 5.46 1.41
N ALA A 77 -1.60 4.93 1.58
CA ALA A 77 -0.99 4.67 2.87
C ALA A 77 0.24 5.57 3.01
N ALA A 78 0.34 6.29 4.12
CA ALA A 78 1.55 6.96 4.51
C ALA A 78 2.29 6.06 5.51
N ASP A 79 3.49 5.62 5.16
CA ASP A 79 4.37 4.91 6.08
C ASP A 79 5.56 5.81 6.44
N PRO A 80 6.32 5.52 7.51
CA PRO A 80 7.50 6.29 7.89
C PRO A 80 8.60 6.32 6.82
N GLN A 81 8.59 5.41 5.85
CA GLN A 81 9.52 5.36 4.72
C GLN A 81 9.02 6.14 3.49
N GLY A 82 7.72 6.46 3.39
CA GLY A 82 7.12 7.26 2.32
C GLY A 82 5.60 7.10 2.19
N ALA A 83 4.98 7.96 1.38
CA ALA A 83 3.56 7.83 1.02
C ALA A 83 3.40 7.06 -0.30
N ARG A 84 2.57 6.03 -0.29
CA ARG A 84 2.27 5.19 -1.46
C ARG A 84 0.77 5.15 -1.72
N SER A 85 0.39 5.18 -2.99
CA SER A 85 -1.00 5.13 -3.42
C SER A 85 -1.21 4.01 -4.44
N ALA A 86 -2.28 3.25 -4.28
CA ALA A 86 -2.69 2.18 -5.18
C ALA A 86 -4.18 2.27 -5.47
N VAL A 87 -4.57 1.87 -6.68
CA VAL A 87 -5.98 1.84 -7.11
C VAL A 87 -6.45 0.40 -7.18
N VAL A 88 -7.65 0.11 -6.71
CA VAL A 88 -8.28 -1.20 -6.84
C VAL A 88 -8.75 -1.40 -8.30
N ALA A 89 -8.29 -2.44 -8.99
CA ALA A 89 -8.66 -2.74 -10.38
C ALA A 89 -9.41 -4.08 -10.55
#